data_AF-A0A973GX25-F1
#
_entry.id   AF-A0A973GX25-F1
#
_cell.length_a   1.000
_cell.length_b   1.000
_cell.length_c   1.000
_cell.angle_alpha   90.00
_cell.angle_beta   90.00
_cell.angle_gamma   90.00
#
_symmetry.space_group_name_H-M   'P 1'
#
loop_
_entity.id
_entity.type
_entity.pdbx_description
1 polymer ?
#
loop_
_entity_poly.entity_id
_entity_poly.type
_entity_poly.pdbx_seq_one_letter_code
_entity_poly.pdbx_strand_id
1 'polypeptide(L)'
;MFDNYLYIKDTTKNVEKDGEVTGFELQTYITYYRGIPLSMIHELKVSVDNEPVNPEDIMFSPDHKEYFTLKELETCSTYRWEYGDLGTIYVKKPGGLSKGKHDISFTLAIRVAYIPVPFGASKTRTIEI
;
A
#
# COMPACT_ATOMS: atom_id res chain seq x y z
N MET A 1 -2.67 9.12 15.13
CA MET A 1 -3.99 8.76 15.72
C MET A 1 -4.62 7.54 15.05
N PHE A 2 -4.39 7.33 13.75
CA PHE A 2 -4.86 6.15 13.02
C PHE A 2 -3.74 5.16 12.66
N ASP A 3 -2.56 5.28 13.28
CA ASP A 3 -1.35 4.52 12.96
C ASP A 3 -1.54 3.00 13.22
N ASN A 4 -2.51 2.63 14.06
CA ASN A 4 -2.94 1.25 14.28
C ASN A 4 -3.60 0.63 13.03
N TYR A 5 -4.23 1.45 12.19
CA TYR A 5 -4.89 1.07 10.94
C TYR A 5 -3.90 0.90 9.78
N LEU A 6 -2.69 1.47 9.93
CA LEU A 6 -1.62 1.32 8.97
C LEU A 6 -1.06 -0.11 9.00
N TYR A 7 -0.90 -0.69 7.81
CA TYR A 7 -0.29 -1.99 7.56
C TYR A 7 -0.83 -3.11 8.48
N ILE A 8 -1.83 -3.82 7.99
CA ILE A 8 -2.54 -4.86 8.73
C ILE A 8 -1.62 -6.06 8.93
N LYS A 9 -1.73 -6.67 10.10
CA LYS A 9 -0.93 -7.84 10.45
C LYS A 9 -1.36 -9.03 9.58
N ASP A 10 -0.40 -9.86 9.18
CA ASP A 10 -0.65 -11.15 8.51
C ASP A 10 -1.33 -11.02 7.12
N THR A 11 -1.27 -9.85 6.49
CA THR A 11 -1.80 -9.64 5.12
C THR A 11 -0.74 -9.72 4.03
N THR A 12 0.54 -9.79 4.42
CA THR A 12 1.64 -9.85 3.46
C THR A 12 1.79 -11.25 2.91
N LYS A 13 1.75 -11.40 1.59
CA LYS A 13 1.92 -12.68 0.90
C LYS A 13 2.41 -12.50 -0.53
N ASN A 14 3.09 -13.51 -1.06
CA ASN A 14 3.38 -13.58 -2.48
C ASN A 14 2.09 -13.72 -3.30
N VAL A 15 2.08 -13.09 -4.47
CA VAL A 15 0.97 -13.13 -5.43
C VAL A 15 1.38 -13.99 -6.61
N GLU A 16 0.57 -15.00 -6.91
CA GLU A 16 0.77 -15.91 -8.04
C GLU A 16 -0.25 -15.60 -9.14
N LYS A 17 0.24 -15.56 -10.38
CA LYS A 17 -0.60 -15.42 -11.58
C LYS A 17 -0.07 -16.38 -12.64
N ASP A 18 -0.97 -17.19 -13.21
CA ASP A 18 -0.65 -18.16 -14.27
C ASP A 18 0.49 -19.13 -13.89
N GLY A 19 0.59 -19.49 -12.61
CA GLY A 19 1.62 -20.41 -12.09
C GLY A 19 2.97 -19.75 -11.76
N GLU A 20 3.10 -18.44 -11.93
CA GLU A 20 4.31 -17.67 -11.62
C GLU A 20 4.06 -16.65 -10.52
N VAL A 21 5.02 -16.52 -9.59
CA VAL A 21 4.98 -15.47 -8.58
C VAL A 21 5.38 -14.14 -9.21
N THR A 22 4.42 -13.22 -9.34
CA THR A 22 4.62 -11.93 -10.03
C THR A 22 5.04 -10.80 -9.09
N GLY A 23 4.85 -10.99 -7.79
CA GLY A 23 5.06 -9.98 -6.78
C GLY A 23 4.61 -10.41 -5.40
N PHE A 24 4.39 -9.44 -4.53
CA PHE A 24 3.76 -9.63 -3.23
C PHE A 24 2.77 -8.49 -2.97
N GLU A 25 1.81 -8.73 -2.08
CA GLU A 25 0.86 -7.71 -1.64
C GLU A 25 0.88 -7.55 -0.13
N LEU A 26 0.44 -6.39 0.35
CA LEU A 26 0.08 -6.12 1.74
C LEU A 26 -1.17 -5.25 1.78
N GLN A 27 -1.88 -5.24 2.91
CA GLN A 27 -3.11 -4.47 3.05
C GLN A 27 -3.02 -3.44 4.17
N THR A 28 -3.75 -2.35 3.98
CA THR A 28 -3.84 -1.25 4.94
C THR A 28 -5.26 -0.69 4.94
N TYR A 29 -5.68 -0.11 6.06
CA TYR A 29 -6.81 0.81 6.05
C TYR A 29 -6.32 2.23 5.81
N ILE A 30 -7.24 3.11 5.44
CA ILE A 30 -6.98 4.54 5.37
C ILE A 30 -6.73 5.07 6.78
N THR A 31 -5.69 5.89 6.94
CA THR A 31 -5.32 6.49 8.23
C THR A 31 -6.14 7.75 8.53
N TYR A 32 -7.43 7.72 8.17
CA TYR A 32 -8.34 8.85 8.27
C TYR A 32 -9.78 8.38 8.44
N TYR A 33 -10.67 9.24 8.94
CA TYR A 33 -12.02 8.86 9.33
C TYR A 33 -13.08 8.95 8.21
N ARG A 34 -12.68 9.37 7.00
CA ARG A 34 -13.55 9.48 5.82
C ARG A 34 -12.83 8.94 4.59
N GLY A 35 -13.61 8.47 3.62
CA GLY A 35 -13.06 8.12 2.32
C GLY A 35 -12.52 9.33 1.55
N ILE A 36 -11.54 9.07 0.70
CA ILE A 36 -10.89 10.06 -0.16
C ILE A 36 -10.88 9.60 -1.62
N PRO A 37 -10.94 10.51 -2.60
CA PRO A 37 -10.49 10.21 -3.96
C PRO A 37 -9.05 9.68 -3.95
N LEU A 38 -8.73 8.77 -4.86
CA LEU A 38 -7.38 8.18 -4.94
C LEU A 38 -6.28 9.23 -5.15
N SER A 39 -6.60 10.33 -5.86
CA SER A 39 -5.72 11.48 -6.02
C SER A 39 -5.40 12.24 -4.76
N MET A 40 -5.98 11.89 -3.61
CA MET A 40 -5.58 12.44 -2.32
C MET A 40 -4.57 11.55 -1.58
N ILE A 41 -4.23 10.37 -2.10
CA ILE A 41 -3.06 9.64 -1.63
C ILE A 41 -1.82 10.46 -2.00
N HIS A 42 -1.09 10.90 -0.98
CA HIS A 42 0.05 11.79 -1.15
C HIS A 42 1.35 11.02 -1.33
N GLU A 43 1.53 9.96 -0.53
CA GLU A 43 2.74 9.15 -0.54
C GLU A 43 2.40 7.71 -0.20
N LEU A 44 2.99 6.79 -0.96
CA LEU A 44 3.03 5.35 -0.72
C LEU A 44 4.47 4.89 -0.93
N LYS A 45 5.12 4.36 0.11
CA LYS A 45 6.46 3.78 0.01
C LYS A 45 6.50 2.41 0.67
N VAL A 46 7.23 1.50 0.06
CA VAL A 46 7.52 0.17 0.60
C VAL A 46 9.03 -0.01 0.67
N SER A 47 9.50 -0.68 1.71
CA SER A 47 10.88 -1.19 1.79
C SER A 47 10.86 -2.64 2.27
N VAL A 48 11.76 -3.45 1.72
CA VAL A 48 11.98 -4.86 2.10
C VAL A 48 13.39 -4.98 2.65
N ASP A 49 13.55 -5.43 3.88
CA ASP A 49 14.85 -5.60 4.56
C ASP A 49 15.72 -4.33 4.51
N ASN A 50 15.08 -3.17 4.71
CA ASN A 50 15.66 -1.82 4.60
C ASN A 50 16.03 -1.37 3.17
N GLU A 51 15.75 -2.16 2.14
CA GLU A 51 15.91 -1.75 0.75
C GLU A 51 14.60 -1.11 0.23
N PRO A 52 14.60 0.15 -0.21
CA PRO A 52 13.41 0.79 -0.76
C PRO A 52 13.00 0.16 -2.10
N VAL A 53 11.70 -0.06 -2.26
CA VAL A 53 11.09 -0.51 -3.51
C VAL A 53 10.96 0.69 -4.44
N ASN A 54 11.24 0.49 -5.73
CA ASN A 54 11.06 1.52 -6.75
C ASN A 54 9.58 1.93 -6.83
N PRO A 55 9.24 3.23 -6.87
CA PRO A 55 7.85 3.69 -6.99
C PRO A 55 7.09 3.13 -8.18
N GLU A 56 7.78 2.85 -9.29
CA GLU A 56 7.21 2.30 -10.52
C GLU A 56 6.75 0.84 -10.37
N ASP A 57 7.28 0.12 -9.38
CA ASP A 57 6.90 -1.25 -9.06
C ASP A 57 5.75 -1.33 -8.04
N ILE A 58 5.26 -0.19 -7.53
CA ILE A 58 4.20 -0.13 -6.53
C ILE A 58 2.86 0.24 -7.21
N MET A 59 1.83 -0.56 -6.91
CA MET A 59 0.47 -0.30 -7.32
C MET A 59 -0.47 -0.31 -6.10
N PHE A 60 -1.56 0.42 -6.20
CA PHE A 60 -2.60 0.50 -5.18
C PHE A 60 -3.95 0.10 -5.76
N SER A 61 -4.72 -0.67 -4.99
CA SER A 61 -6.11 -0.97 -5.29
C SER A 61 -7.00 -0.67 -4.09
N PRO A 62 -8.08 0.13 -4.24
CA PRO A 62 -9.03 0.35 -3.16
C PRO A 62 -9.98 -0.83 -2.92
N ASP A 63 -10.05 -1.80 -3.84
CA ASP A 63 -11.09 -2.84 -3.86
C ASP A 63 -10.60 -4.24 -4.29
N HIS A 64 -9.29 -4.41 -4.47
CA HIS A 64 -8.62 -5.62 -4.98
C HIS A 64 -8.99 -5.99 -6.43
N LYS A 65 -9.68 -5.13 -7.17
CA LYS A 65 -10.10 -5.39 -8.56
C LYS A 65 -9.34 -4.54 -9.55
N GLU A 66 -9.30 -3.22 -9.33
CA GLU A 66 -8.61 -2.28 -10.19
C GLU A 66 -7.33 -1.78 -9.52
N TYR A 67 -6.22 -1.79 -10.24
CA TYR A 67 -4.90 -1.43 -9.71
C TYR A 67 -4.36 -0.21 -10.43
N PHE A 68 -3.95 0.78 -9.65
CA PHE A 68 -3.41 2.04 -10.14
C PHE A 68 -1.94 2.13 -9.76
N THR A 69 -1.10 2.49 -10.72
CA THR A 69 0.27 2.93 -10.46
C THR A 69 0.25 4.21 -9.62
N LEU A 70 1.34 4.48 -8.89
CA LEU A 70 1.43 5.71 -8.09
C LEU A 70 1.22 6.99 -8.93
N LYS A 71 1.65 6.98 -10.20
CA LYS A 71 1.45 8.08 -11.14
C LYS A 71 -0.01 8.26 -11.55
N GLU A 72 -0.75 7.17 -11.75
CA GLU A 72 -2.20 7.24 -12.04
C GLU A 72 -2.98 7.77 -10.84
N LEU A 73 -2.58 7.39 -9.61
CA LEU A 73 -3.22 7.89 -8.40
C LEU A 73 -3.24 9.42 -8.39
N GLU A 74 -2.14 10.11 -8.74
CA GLU A 74 -2.01 11.57 -8.70
C GLU A 74 -3.18 12.33 -9.35
N THR A 75 -3.82 11.73 -10.36
CA THR A 75 -4.91 12.35 -11.13
C THR A 75 -6.25 11.61 -11.02
N CYS A 76 -6.30 10.46 -10.34
CA CYS A 76 -7.50 9.63 -10.21
C CYS A 76 -8.51 10.20 -9.20
N SER A 77 -9.45 11.01 -9.68
CA SER A 77 -10.48 11.65 -8.85
C SER A 77 -11.83 10.91 -8.85
N THR A 78 -12.02 9.95 -9.76
CA THR A 78 -13.28 9.22 -9.95
C THR A 78 -13.40 8.00 -9.04
N TYR A 79 -12.28 7.35 -8.71
CA TYR A 79 -12.24 6.27 -7.74
C TYR A 79 -12.01 6.82 -6.33
N ARG A 80 -12.63 6.15 -5.37
CA ARG A 80 -12.52 6.50 -3.96
C ARG A 80 -12.03 5.30 -3.17
N TRP A 81 -11.27 5.58 -2.13
CA TRP A 81 -10.93 4.63 -1.09
C TRP A 81 -11.73 5.01 0.15
N GLU A 82 -12.71 4.18 0.52
CA GLU A 82 -13.65 4.50 1.58
C GLU A 82 -13.15 4.12 2.97
N TYR A 83 -13.72 4.78 3.98
CA TYR A 83 -13.41 4.44 5.37
C TYR A 83 -13.93 3.05 5.71
N GLY A 84 -13.06 2.21 6.28
CA GLY A 84 -13.37 0.81 6.61
C GLY A 84 -13.06 -0.17 5.49
N ASP A 85 -12.72 0.30 4.28
CA ASP A 85 -12.33 -0.56 3.17
C ASP A 85 -10.81 -0.81 3.16
N LEU A 86 -10.43 -2.03 2.79
CA LEU A 86 -9.04 -2.45 2.67
C LEU A 86 -8.42 -1.91 1.39
N GLY A 87 -7.39 -1.09 1.52
CA GLY A 87 -6.49 -0.77 0.44
C GLY A 87 -5.43 -1.86 0.29
N THR A 88 -5.22 -2.35 -0.93
CA THR A 88 -4.18 -3.32 -1.26
C THR A 88 -3.02 -2.60 -1.92
N ILE A 89 -1.82 -2.82 -1.40
CA ILE A 89 -0.56 -2.40 -2.00
C ILE A 89 0.04 -3.63 -2.65
N TYR A 90 0.14 -3.62 -3.97
CA TYR A 90 0.83 -4.64 -4.73
C TYR A 90 2.22 -4.13 -5.12
N VAL A 91 3.23 -4.96 -4.91
CA VAL A 91 4.61 -4.70 -5.31
C VAL A 91 5.00 -5.71 -6.38
N LYS A 92 5.28 -5.23 -7.58
CA LYS A 92 5.82 -6.01 -8.67
C LYS A 92 7.24 -6.44 -8.31
N LYS A 93 7.44 -7.74 -8.17
CA LYS A 93 8.74 -8.35 -7.86
C LYS A 93 8.71 -9.78 -8.38
N PRO A 94 9.18 -10.04 -9.60
CA PRO A 94 9.23 -11.40 -10.15
C PRO A 94 9.95 -12.35 -9.17
N GLY A 95 9.34 -13.49 -8.88
CA GLY A 95 9.81 -14.44 -7.86
C GLY A 95 9.41 -14.09 -6.42
N GLY A 96 8.77 -12.94 -6.20
CA GLY A 96 8.23 -12.51 -4.90
C GLY A 96 9.27 -12.28 -3.82
N LEU A 97 8.84 -12.44 -2.58
CA LEU A 97 9.69 -12.53 -1.40
C LEU A 97 10.22 -13.96 -1.26
N SER A 98 11.49 -14.10 -0.89
CA SER A 98 12.12 -15.39 -0.63
C SER A 98 11.52 -16.05 0.60
N LYS A 99 11.67 -17.39 0.72
CA LYS A 99 11.27 -18.10 1.93
C LYS A 99 12.07 -17.62 3.14
N GLY A 100 11.39 -17.38 4.26
CA GLY A 100 12.01 -16.93 5.51
C GLY A 100 11.47 -15.60 6.02
N LYS A 101 12.23 -14.99 6.95
CA LYS A 101 11.81 -13.76 7.63
C LYS A 101 12.23 -12.52 6.85
N HIS A 102 11.31 -11.58 6.72
CA HIS A 102 11.51 -10.30 6.05
C HIS A 102 10.96 -9.14 6.89
N ASP A 103 11.69 -8.03 6.94
CA ASP A 103 11.21 -6.78 7.51
C ASP A 103 10.60 -5.90 6.42
N ILE A 104 9.27 -5.78 6.44
CA ILE A 104 8.55 -4.93 5.49
C ILE A 104 8.20 -3.62 6.18
N SER A 105 8.65 -2.51 5.60
CA SER A 105 8.29 -1.17 6.04
C SER A 105 7.31 -0.55 5.05
N PHE A 106 6.21 -0.02 5.54
CA PHE A 106 5.20 0.66 4.74
C PHE A 106 4.96 2.07 5.26
N THR A 107 4.99 3.05 4.36
CA THR A 107 4.66 4.45 4.63
C THR A 107 3.46 4.86 3.79
N LEU A 108 2.48 5.48 4.44
CA LEU A 108 1.32 6.08 3.82
C LEU A 108 1.17 7.52 4.31
N ALA A 109 1.04 8.46 3.39
CA ALA A 109 0.57 9.80 3.68
C ALA A 109 -0.61 10.16 2.77
N ILE A 110 -1.56 10.89 3.31
CA ILE A 110 -2.73 11.37 2.55
C ILE A 110 -2.89 12.89 2.72
N ARG A 111 -3.51 13.51 1.72
CA ARG A 111 -4.07 14.85 1.83
C ARG A 111 -5.48 14.76 2.38
N VAL A 112 -5.91 15.80 3.10
CA VAL A 112 -7.31 15.98 3.50
C VAL A 112 -7.74 17.41 3.19
N ALA A 113 -9.00 17.59 2.76
CA ALA A 113 -9.45 18.79 2.06
C ALA A 113 -9.27 20.12 2.84
N TYR A 114 -9.23 20.07 4.18
CA TYR A 114 -9.19 21.26 5.03
C TYR A 114 -7.95 21.35 5.92
N ILE A 115 -6.97 20.45 5.76
CA ILE A 115 -5.67 20.53 6.45
C ILE A 115 -4.61 20.85 5.40
N PRO A 116 -3.84 21.94 5.56
CA PRO A 116 -2.91 22.41 4.54
C PRO A 116 -1.63 21.57 4.43
N VAL A 117 -1.46 20.57 5.29
CA VAL A 117 -0.31 19.65 5.31
C VAL A 117 -0.80 18.20 5.23
N PRO A 118 -0.16 17.35 4.41
CA PRO A 118 -0.38 15.92 4.47
C PRO A 118 0.01 15.39 5.85
N PHE A 119 -0.68 14.35 6.29
CA PHE A 119 -0.24 13.55 7.43
C PHE A 119 -0.13 12.10 7.02
N GLY A 120 0.83 11.43 7.61
CA GLY A 120 1.15 10.05 7.31
C GLY A 120 1.81 9.38 8.49
N ALA A 121 2.01 8.09 8.35
CA ALA A 121 2.73 7.27 9.29
C ALA A 121 3.51 6.21 8.53
N SER A 122 4.52 5.65 9.20
CA SER A 122 5.30 4.52 8.74
C SER A 122 5.17 3.39 9.75
N LYS A 123 5.13 2.15 9.27
CA LYS A 123 5.08 0.96 10.12
C LYS A 123 5.91 -0.16 9.53
N THR A 124 6.72 -0.78 10.36
CA THR A 124 7.53 -1.94 10.01
C THR A 124 6.94 -3.18 10.66
N ARG A 125 6.92 -4.29 9.92
CA ARG A 125 6.57 -5.62 10.45
C ARG A 125 7.55 -6.65 9.91
N THR A 126 8.05 -7.48 10.82
CA THR A 126 8.67 -8.75 10.47
C THR A 126 7.58 -9.75 10.10
N ILE A 127 7.67 -10.33 8.91
CA ILE A 127 6.78 -11.36 8.39
C ILE A 127 7.59 -12.59 8.00
N GLU A 128 6.93 -13.73 7.86
CA GLU A 128 7.56 -15.00 7.43
C GLU A 128 6.82 -15.53 6.20
N ILE A 129 7.58 -15.82 5.14
CA ILE A 129 7.10 -16.33 3.83
C ILE A 129 7.34 -17.84 3.73
#